data_AF-A0A2U1T9S0-F1
#
_entry.id   AF-A0A2U1T9S0-F1
#
_cell.length_a   1.000
_cell.length_b   1.000
_cell.length_c   1.000
_cell.angle_alpha   90.00
_cell.angle_beta   90.00
_cell.angle_gamma   90.00
#
_symmetry.space_group_name_H-M   'P 1'
#
loop_
_entity.id
_entity.type
_entity.pdbx_description
1 polymer ?
#
loop_
_entity_poly.entity_id
_entity_poly.type
_entity_poly.pdbx_seq_one_letter_code
_entity_poly.pdbx_strand_id
1 'polypeptide(L)'
;MSQNTTVDNDTQDVMLHVPPGRERAPFFRYIRVNLPRLTKAVLLLIIAVLGGCAAYVASSNHEVFPASDIVLWIVIGFAAVFVVVGVLTKLKIWDFGVVPAFGALLLWGAGLFTHAPFVWNGAEVYEAAAWNTMMLSGVAYLLLYWALNYGILVAYPDDQGFED
;
A
#
# COMPACT_ATOMS: atom_id res chain seq x y z
N MET A 1 64.47 -26.68 6.34
CA MET A 1 63.60 -25.49 6.27
C MET A 1 62.32 -25.88 5.56
N SER A 2 61.31 -26.39 6.27
CA SER A 2 59.98 -26.60 5.68
C SER A 2 59.18 -25.32 5.85
N GLN A 3 58.75 -24.73 4.73
CA GLN A 3 57.79 -23.64 4.76
C GLN A 3 56.45 -24.20 5.25
N ASN A 4 56.05 -23.83 6.45
CA ASN A 4 54.68 -24.01 6.90
C ASN A 4 53.82 -23.07 6.03
N THR A 5 53.15 -23.64 5.03
CA THR A 5 52.04 -22.95 4.35
C THR A 5 50.89 -22.89 5.34
N THR A 6 50.87 -21.86 6.18
CA THR A 6 49.66 -21.44 6.87
C THR A 6 48.65 -21.10 5.79
N VAL A 7 47.71 -22.01 5.54
CA VAL A 7 46.46 -21.67 4.87
C VAL A 7 45.83 -20.63 5.77
N ASP A 8 45.86 -19.37 5.34
CA ASP A 8 45.02 -18.33 5.92
C ASP A 8 43.60 -18.81 5.67
N ASN A 9 42.99 -19.41 6.69
CA ASN A 9 41.60 -19.79 6.62
C ASN A 9 40.89 -18.44 6.62
N ASP A 10 40.46 -18.00 5.43
CA ASP A 10 39.79 -16.73 5.19
C ASP A 10 38.44 -16.74 5.95
N THR A 11 38.52 -16.65 7.27
CA THR A 11 37.44 -16.41 8.21
C THR A 11 37.16 -14.91 8.23
N GLN A 12 37.29 -14.25 7.08
CA GLN A 12 36.70 -12.94 6.91
C GLN A 12 35.22 -13.08 7.14
N ASP A 13 34.72 -12.29 8.08
CA ASP A 13 33.31 -12.26 8.44
C ASP A 13 32.50 -12.06 7.15
N VAL A 14 31.74 -13.09 6.76
CA VAL A 14 30.93 -13.07 5.54
C VAL A 14 29.96 -11.89 5.57
N MET A 15 29.61 -11.39 6.77
CA MET A 15 28.79 -10.19 6.96
C MET A 15 29.42 -8.90 6.40
N LEU A 16 30.74 -8.84 6.16
CA LEU A 16 31.37 -7.68 5.49
C LEU A 16 30.93 -7.52 4.02
N HIS A 17 30.41 -8.60 3.42
CA HIS A 17 30.01 -8.64 2.01
C HIS A 17 28.49 -8.69 1.82
N VAL A 18 27.73 -8.80 2.92
CA VAL A 18 26.26 -8.75 2.91
C VAL A 18 25.84 -7.33 3.28
N PRO A 19 25.09 -6.61 2.44
CA PRO A 19 24.62 -5.28 2.79
C PRO A 19 23.71 -5.35 4.02
N PRO A 20 23.88 -4.45 5.01
CA PRO A 20 23.08 -4.47 6.22
C PRO A 20 21.60 -4.30 5.87
N GLY A 21 20.79 -5.20 6.41
CA GLY A 21 19.36 -5.27 6.26
C GLY A 21 18.64 -4.17 7.03
N ARG A 22 17.32 -4.13 6.89
CA ARG A 22 16.50 -3.15 7.64
C ARG A 22 16.39 -3.59 9.10
N GLU A 23 16.46 -2.63 10.01
CA GLU A 23 16.17 -2.85 11.43
C GLU A 23 14.66 -2.64 11.67
N ARG A 24 14.02 -3.55 12.43
CA ARG A 24 12.59 -3.41 12.76
C ARG A 24 12.37 -2.34 13.84
N ALA A 25 11.12 -1.86 13.94
CA ALA A 25 10.74 -0.98 15.03
C ALA A 25 10.93 -1.68 16.40
N PRO A 26 11.57 -1.04 17.41
CA PRO A 26 11.90 -1.67 18.69
C PRO A 26 10.70 -2.27 19.42
N PHE A 27 9.54 -1.59 19.35
CA PHE A 27 8.30 -2.04 20.02
C PHE A 27 7.62 -3.23 19.35
N PHE A 28 7.81 -3.42 18.04
CA PHE A 28 7.11 -4.45 17.26
C PHE A 28 8.00 -5.61 16.84
N ARG A 29 9.25 -5.67 17.33
CA ARG A 29 10.23 -6.70 16.98
C ARG A 29 9.69 -8.14 17.11
N TYR A 30 8.81 -8.38 18.09
CA TYR A 30 8.24 -9.70 18.38
C TYR A 30 6.90 -10.00 17.68
N ILE A 31 6.27 -9.01 17.06
CA ILE A 31 4.98 -9.18 16.37
C ILE A 31 5.25 -9.28 14.88
N ARG A 32 5.23 -10.51 14.34
CA ARG A 32 5.38 -10.77 12.91
C ARG A 32 4.26 -11.67 12.41
N VAL A 33 3.40 -11.14 11.53
CA VAL A 33 2.37 -11.92 10.84
C VAL A 33 2.94 -12.43 9.52
N ASN A 34 3.29 -13.72 9.50
CA ASN A 34 3.92 -14.35 8.33
C ASN A 34 2.88 -15.04 7.42
N LEU A 35 2.03 -14.25 6.78
CA LEU A 35 1.03 -14.72 5.81
C LEU A 35 1.17 -13.98 4.47
N PRO A 36 2.29 -14.15 3.75
CA PRO A 36 2.68 -13.27 2.64
C PRO A 36 1.66 -13.21 1.49
N ARG A 37 1.04 -14.34 1.15
CA ARG A 37 0.01 -14.41 0.11
C ARG A 37 -1.31 -13.77 0.57
N LEU A 38 -1.66 -13.92 1.84
CA LEU A 38 -2.86 -13.31 2.41
C LEU A 38 -2.67 -11.79 2.47
N THR A 39 -1.54 -11.31 2.97
CA THR A 39 -1.22 -9.88 3.02
C THR A 39 -1.29 -9.27 1.62
N LYS A 40 -0.70 -9.94 0.61
CA LYS A 40 -0.85 -9.54 -0.80
C LYS A 40 -2.33 -9.45 -1.21
N ALA A 41 -3.11 -10.48 -0.94
CA ALA A 41 -4.53 -10.50 -1.30
C ALA A 41 -5.32 -9.37 -0.61
N VAL A 42 -5.03 -9.09 0.66
CA VAL A 42 -5.66 -8.00 1.42
C VAL A 42 -5.31 -6.64 0.84
N LEU A 43 -4.05 -6.39 0.50
CA LEU A 43 -3.61 -5.13 -0.13
C LEU A 43 -4.32 -4.92 -1.47
N LEU A 44 -4.42 -5.96 -2.30
CA LEU A 44 -5.13 -5.90 -3.58
C LEU A 44 -6.62 -5.67 -3.38
N LEU A 45 -7.23 -6.34 -2.41
CA LEU A 45 -8.65 -6.18 -2.11
C LEU A 45 -8.97 -4.75 -1.67
N ILE A 46 -8.14 -4.15 -0.82
CA ILE A 46 -8.35 -2.78 -0.34
C ILE A 46 -8.26 -1.77 -1.49
N ILE A 47 -7.27 -1.90 -2.37
CA ILE A 47 -7.16 -1.01 -3.54
C ILE A 47 -8.30 -1.27 -4.53
N ALA A 48 -8.76 -2.51 -4.68
CA ALA A 48 -9.93 -2.82 -5.51
C ALA A 48 -11.21 -2.19 -4.95
N VAL A 49 -11.42 -2.24 -3.64
CA VAL A 49 -12.55 -1.59 -2.96
C VAL A 49 -12.46 -0.07 -3.13
N LEU A 50 -11.28 0.52 -2.93
CA LEU A 50 -11.03 1.95 -3.15
C LEU A 50 -11.40 2.36 -4.58
N GLY A 51 -10.89 1.64 -5.58
CA GLY A 51 -11.19 1.90 -6.99
C GLY A 51 -12.66 1.70 -7.34
N GLY A 52 -13.32 0.69 -6.76
CA GLY A 52 -14.75 0.44 -6.94
C GLY A 52 -15.61 1.55 -6.35
N CYS A 53 -15.28 2.04 -5.15
CA CYS A 53 -15.95 3.19 -4.54
C CYS A 53 -15.72 4.47 -5.34
N ALA A 54 -14.49 4.71 -5.81
CA ALA A 54 -14.19 5.85 -6.68
C ALA A 54 -14.99 5.80 -7.99
N ALA A 55 -15.10 4.62 -8.61
CA ALA A 55 -15.90 4.43 -9.83
C ALA A 55 -17.40 4.65 -9.60
N TYR A 56 -17.94 4.22 -8.46
CA TYR A 56 -19.32 4.49 -8.09
C TYR A 56 -19.58 6.00 -8.00
N VAL A 57 -18.72 6.74 -7.29
CA VAL A 57 -18.84 8.21 -7.15
C VAL A 57 -18.60 8.92 -8.48
N ALA A 58 -17.68 8.46 -9.32
CA ALA A 58 -17.50 9.04 -10.66
C ALA A 58 -18.77 8.86 -11.52
N SER A 59 -19.46 7.72 -11.38
CA SER A 59 -20.66 7.40 -12.16
C SER A 59 -21.95 8.07 -11.67
N SER A 60 -21.98 8.63 -10.46
CA SER A 60 -23.17 9.26 -9.88
C SER A 60 -23.48 10.64 -10.46
N ASN A 61 -22.56 11.21 -11.26
CA ASN A 61 -22.61 12.59 -11.76
C ASN A 61 -22.74 13.66 -10.64
N HIS A 62 -22.39 13.32 -9.40
CA HIS A 62 -22.34 14.29 -8.32
C HIS A 62 -21.05 15.09 -8.42
N GLU A 63 -21.17 16.37 -8.73
CA GLU A 63 -20.01 17.25 -8.82
C GLU A 63 -19.48 17.56 -7.41
N VAL A 64 -18.36 16.95 -7.04
CA VAL A 64 -17.72 17.17 -5.73
C VAL A 64 -17.04 18.55 -5.72
N PHE A 65 -16.23 18.79 -6.74
CA PHE A 65 -15.51 20.04 -7.01
C PHE A 65 -15.19 20.13 -8.52
N PRO A 66 -14.77 21.30 -9.04
CA PRO A 66 -14.48 21.44 -10.47
C PRO A 66 -13.43 20.45 -10.95
N ALA A 67 -13.74 19.69 -12.01
CA ALA A 67 -12.91 18.60 -12.55
C ALA A 67 -12.71 17.38 -11.62
N SER A 68 -13.55 17.20 -10.59
CA SER A 68 -13.53 16.02 -9.72
C SER A 68 -13.66 14.70 -10.48
N ASP A 69 -14.47 14.65 -11.53
CA ASP A 69 -14.61 13.48 -12.41
C ASP A 69 -13.26 13.03 -13.00
N ILE A 70 -12.49 13.96 -13.58
CA ILE A 70 -11.16 13.66 -14.15
C ILE A 70 -10.24 13.05 -13.09
N VAL A 71 -10.22 13.63 -11.89
CA VAL A 71 -9.34 13.17 -10.81
C VAL A 71 -9.78 11.78 -10.31
N LEU A 72 -11.09 11.54 -10.20
CA LEU A 72 -11.63 10.22 -9.85
C LEU A 72 -11.21 9.16 -10.88
N TRP A 73 -11.33 9.44 -12.18
CA TRP A 73 -10.89 8.53 -13.24
C TRP A 73 -9.38 8.24 -13.21
N ILE A 74 -8.57 9.24 -12.85
CA ILE A 74 -7.13 9.03 -12.65
C ILE A 74 -6.88 8.06 -11.48
N VAL A 75 -7.57 8.24 -10.35
CA VAL A 75 -7.45 7.34 -9.19
C VAL A 75 -7.92 5.93 -9.54
N ILE A 76 -9.03 5.80 -10.26
CA ILE A 76 -9.55 4.51 -10.77
C ILE A 76 -8.51 3.85 -11.67
N GLY A 77 -7.90 4.61 -12.59
CA GLY A 77 -6.86 4.11 -13.48
C GLY A 77 -5.65 3.56 -12.72
N PHE A 78 -5.15 4.30 -11.73
CA PHE A 78 -4.05 3.82 -10.88
C PHE A 78 -4.43 2.59 -10.05
N ALA A 79 -5.63 2.57 -9.47
CA ALA A 79 -6.13 1.42 -8.72
C ALA A 79 -6.24 0.17 -9.62
N ALA A 80 -6.78 0.32 -10.83
CA ALA A 80 -6.90 -0.75 -11.80
C ALA A 80 -5.52 -1.29 -12.21
N VAL A 81 -4.56 -0.42 -12.54
CA VAL A 81 -3.19 -0.82 -12.86
C VAL A 81 -2.55 -1.57 -11.69
N PHE A 82 -2.66 -1.06 -10.47
CA PHE A 82 -2.12 -1.74 -9.28
C PHE A 82 -2.71 -3.13 -9.10
N VAL A 83 -4.04 -3.27 -9.20
CA VAL A 83 -4.73 -4.57 -9.01
C VAL A 83 -4.33 -5.54 -10.12
N VAL A 84 -4.35 -5.12 -11.38
CA VAL A 84 -3.99 -5.97 -12.52
C VAL A 84 -2.55 -6.44 -12.42
N VAL A 85 -1.60 -5.52 -12.20
CA VAL A 85 -0.18 -5.87 -12.04
C VAL A 85 0.00 -6.76 -10.81
N GLY A 86 -0.68 -6.48 -9.71
CA GLY A 86 -0.56 -7.25 -8.49
C GLY A 86 -1.08 -8.67 -8.61
N VAL A 87 -2.19 -8.88 -9.32
CA VAL A 87 -2.74 -10.22 -9.56
C VAL A 87 -1.85 -11.00 -10.53
N LEU A 88 -1.41 -10.37 -11.62
CA LEU A 88 -0.72 -11.05 -12.71
C LEU A 88 0.78 -11.21 -12.51
N THR A 89 1.39 -10.41 -11.65
CA THR A 89 2.85 -10.40 -11.46
C THR A 89 3.27 -10.78 -10.05
N LYS A 90 4.55 -11.13 -9.94
CA LYS A 90 5.25 -11.38 -8.66
C LYS A 90 6.12 -10.19 -8.26
N LEU A 91 5.92 -9.03 -8.87
CA LEU A 91 6.68 -7.82 -8.56
C LEU A 91 6.26 -7.26 -7.19
N LYS A 92 7.21 -6.66 -6.48
CA LYS A 92 6.92 -5.82 -5.32
C LYS A 92 6.34 -4.51 -5.82
N ILE A 93 5.03 -4.35 -5.65
CA ILE A 93 4.31 -3.17 -6.12
C ILE A 93 3.72 -2.31 -5.00
N TRP A 94 4.00 -2.65 -3.73
CA TRP A 94 3.34 -2.01 -2.58
C TRP A 94 3.56 -0.50 -2.52
N ASP A 95 4.73 -0.03 -2.94
CA ASP A 95 5.05 1.39 -3.02
C ASP A 95 4.13 2.12 -4.00
N PHE A 96 3.73 1.46 -5.10
CA PHE A 96 2.84 2.02 -6.10
C PHE A 96 1.41 2.20 -5.58
N GLY A 97 0.93 1.32 -4.70
CA GLY A 97 -0.42 1.42 -4.12
C GLY A 97 -0.60 2.63 -3.19
N VAL A 98 0.48 3.26 -2.76
CA VAL A 98 0.43 4.53 -2.02
C VAL A 98 -0.17 5.64 -2.89
N VAL A 99 0.06 5.61 -4.21
CA VAL A 99 -0.44 6.63 -5.14
C VAL A 99 -1.97 6.72 -5.15
N PRO A 100 -2.73 5.64 -5.46
CA PRO A 100 -4.19 5.70 -5.40
C PRO A 100 -4.71 5.88 -3.97
N ALA A 101 -4.05 5.33 -2.95
CA ALA A 101 -4.45 5.49 -1.56
C ALA A 101 -4.38 6.96 -1.10
N PHE A 102 -3.25 7.62 -1.36
CA PHE A 102 -3.07 9.02 -1.00
C PHE A 102 -3.92 9.94 -1.87
N GLY A 103 -4.06 9.65 -3.17
CA GLY A 103 -4.96 10.35 -4.07
C GLY A 103 -6.41 10.35 -3.56
N ALA A 104 -6.90 9.21 -3.07
CA ALA A 104 -8.22 9.11 -2.46
C ALA A 104 -8.37 9.98 -1.20
N LEU A 105 -7.35 10.07 -0.35
CA LEU A 105 -7.38 10.94 0.83
C LEU A 105 -7.40 12.42 0.48
N LEU A 106 -6.60 12.82 -0.53
CA LEU A 106 -6.61 14.19 -1.03
C LEU A 106 -7.96 14.55 -1.64
N LEU A 107 -8.55 13.64 -2.43
CA LEU A 107 -9.89 13.80 -2.99
C LEU A 107 -10.94 13.98 -1.89
N TRP A 108 -10.92 13.09 -0.89
CA TRP A 108 -11.84 13.16 0.23
C TRP A 108 -11.69 14.47 1.01
N GLY A 109 -10.45 14.87 1.30
CA GLY A 109 -10.13 16.13 1.98
C GLY A 109 -10.52 17.37 1.19
N ALA A 110 -10.30 17.39 -0.12
CA ALA A 110 -10.73 18.48 -0.99
C ALA A 110 -12.26 18.61 -1.03
N GLY A 111 -12.97 17.49 -0.98
CA GLY A 111 -14.43 17.47 -0.88
C GLY A 111 -14.97 18.16 0.36
N LEU A 112 -14.24 18.17 1.48
CA LEU A 112 -14.69 18.81 2.73
C LEU A 112 -14.92 20.33 2.58
N PHE A 113 -14.23 20.96 1.64
CA PHE A 113 -14.32 22.41 1.41
C PHE A 113 -15.28 22.78 0.27
N THR A 114 -15.99 21.81 -0.28
CA THR A 114 -16.83 21.95 -1.48
C THR A 114 -18.14 21.17 -1.31
N HIS A 115 -18.58 20.42 -2.34
CA HIS A 115 -19.83 19.68 -2.35
C HIS A 115 -19.58 18.19 -2.17
N ALA A 116 -18.79 17.80 -1.15
CA ALA A 116 -18.59 16.39 -0.82
C ALA A 116 -19.92 15.64 -0.76
N PRO A 117 -19.99 14.41 -1.30
CA PRO A 117 -21.19 13.61 -1.30
C PRO A 117 -21.45 13.07 0.11
N PHE A 118 -21.94 13.94 0.99
CA PHE A 118 -22.46 13.59 2.31
C PHE A 118 -23.98 13.61 2.26
N VAL A 119 -24.61 12.84 3.13
CA VAL A 119 -26.09 12.78 3.21
C VAL A 119 -26.68 14.17 3.47
N TRP A 120 -26.02 15.00 4.29
CA TRP A 120 -26.44 16.38 4.55
C TRP A 120 -26.15 17.35 3.39
N ASN A 121 -25.35 16.93 2.40
CA ASN A 121 -25.06 17.67 1.16
C ASN A 121 -25.91 17.17 -0.02
N GLY A 122 -26.98 16.40 0.25
CA GLY A 122 -27.94 15.96 -0.77
C GLY A 122 -27.55 14.69 -1.53
N ALA A 123 -26.43 14.04 -1.18
CA ALA A 123 -26.03 12.77 -1.77
C ALA A 123 -26.86 11.61 -1.22
N GLU A 124 -27.06 10.58 -2.04
CA GLU A 124 -27.70 9.34 -1.60
C GLU A 124 -26.87 8.62 -0.54
N VAL A 125 -27.52 7.80 0.29
CA VAL A 125 -26.84 7.04 1.37
C VAL A 125 -25.71 6.17 0.81
N TYR A 126 -25.93 5.55 -0.34
CA TYR A 126 -24.94 4.68 -0.99
C TYR A 126 -23.72 5.46 -1.50
N GLU A 127 -23.94 6.68 -1.97
CA GLU A 127 -22.87 7.54 -2.47
C GLU A 127 -22.03 8.10 -1.33
N ALA A 128 -22.68 8.56 -0.26
CA ALA A 128 -22.00 8.96 0.95
C ALA A 128 -21.23 7.81 1.61
N ALA A 129 -21.78 6.59 1.55
CA ALA A 129 -21.05 5.40 1.98
C ALA A 129 -19.82 5.16 1.10
N ALA A 130 -19.97 5.17 -0.23
CA ALA A 130 -18.87 4.96 -1.17
C ALA A 130 -17.74 5.98 -0.95
N TRP A 131 -18.07 7.26 -0.79
CA TRP A 131 -17.09 8.33 -0.55
C TRP A 131 -16.28 8.13 0.73
N ASN A 132 -16.95 7.76 1.82
CA ASN A 132 -16.27 7.50 3.09
C ASN A 132 -15.49 6.18 3.07
N THR A 133 -16.02 5.13 2.42
CA THR A 133 -15.32 3.85 2.26
C THR A 133 -14.07 3.99 1.38
N MET A 134 -14.10 4.86 0.37
CA MET A 134 -12.92 5.19 -0.44
C MET A 134 -11.81 5.77 0.46
N MET A 135 -12.14 6.74 1.31
CA MET A 135 -11.20 7.33 2.27
C MET A 135 -10.68 6.31 3.28
N LEU A 136 -11.58 5.52 3.90
CA LEU A 136 -11.20 4.51 4.88
C LEU A 136 -10.29 3.43 4.26
N SER A 137 -10.54 3.07 3.00
CA SER A 137 -9.68 2.15 2.24
C SER A 137 -8.29 2.75 1.99
N GLY A 138 -8.21 4.05 1.69
CA GLY A 138 -6.94 4.78 1.59
C GLY A 138 -6.16 4.76 2.90
N VAL A 139 -6.82 5.08 4.02
CA VAL A 139 -6.20 5.00 5.36
C VAL A 139 -5.75 3.58 5.68
N ALA A 140 -6.61 2.58 5.46
CA ALA A 140 -6.30 1.18 5.72
C ALA A 140 -5.09 0.72 4.91
N TYR A 141 -4.99 1.09 3.62
CA TYR A 141 -3.83 0.77 2.80
C TYR A 141 -2.55 1.40 3.37
N LEU A 142 -2.57 2.69 3.73
CA LEU A 142 -1.41 3.37 4.30
C LEU A 142 -0.96 2.76 5.63
N LEU A 143 -1.90 2.35 6.48
CA LEU A 143 -1.59 1.63 7.73
C LEU A 143 -0.94 0.27 7.47
N LEU A 144 -1.45 -0.49 6.50
CA LEU A 144 -0.85 -1.76 6.10
C LEU A 144 0.53 -1.56 5.45
N TYR A 145 0.68 -0.55 4.60
CA TYR A 145 1.94 -0.18 3.97
C TYR A 145 2.99 0.22 5.01
N TRP A 146 2.59 1.00 6.02
CA TRP A 146 3.41 1.30 7.19
C TRP A 146 3.81 -0.01 7.90
N ALA A 147 2.85 -0.90 8.20
CA ALA A 147 3.13 -2.16 8.88
C ALA A 147 4.07 -3.09 8.09
N LEU A 148 4.03 -3.07 6.75
CA LEU A 148 4.99 -3.77 5.88
C LEU A 148 6.39 -3.17 6.00
N ASN A 149 6.50 -1.85 5.99
CA ASN A 149 7.78 -1.15 6.05
C ASN A 149 8.48 -1.25 7.42
N TYR A 150 7.74 -1.54 8.49
CA TYR A 150 8.28 -1.78 9.83
C TYR A 150 8.44 -3.26 10.18
N GLY A 151 8.17 -4.18 9.23
CA GLY A 151 8.39 -5.62 9.41
C GLY A 151 7.36 -6.34 10.29
N ILE A 152 6.21 -5.69 10.55
CA ILE A 152 5.08 -6.27 11.29
C ILE A 152 4.35 -7.29 10.41
N LEU A 153 4.17 -6.94 9.13
CA LEU A 153 3.53 -7.79 8.13
C LEU A 153 4.56 -8.23 7.09
N VAL A 154 4.44 -9.49 6.66
CA VAL A 154 5.14 -10.01 5.48
C VAL A 154 4.15 -10.06 4.31
N ALA A 155 4.57 -9.61 3.12
CA ALA A 155 3.79 -9.71 1.88
C ALA A 155 4.59 -10.42 0.80
N TYR A 156 3.89 -11.05 -0.16
CA TYR A 156 4.52 -11.76 -1.28
C TYR A 156 4.78 -10.84 -2.49
N PRO A 157 5.98 -10.73 -3.06
CA PRO A 157 7.20 -11.46 -2.72
C PRO A 157 7.83 -10.97 -1.41
N ASP A 158 8.36 -11.90 -0.61
CA ASP A 158 9.09 -11.55 0.62
C ASP A 158 10.50 -11.10 0.25
N ASP A 159 10.66 -9.79 0.11
CA ASP A 159 11.93 -9.12 -0.20
C ASP A 159 12.28 -8.03 0.81
N GLN A 160 11.69 -8.10 2.01
CA GLN A 160 11.75 -7.03 2.99
C GLN A 160 13.12 -6.92 3.68
N GLY A 161 13.93 -7.98 3.66
CA GLY A 161 15.35 -7.93 4.04
C GLY A 161 15.61 -7.47 5.48
N PHE A 162 14.76 -7.84 6.43
CA PHE A 162 14.98 -7.58 7.86
C PHE A 162 16.00 -8.58 8.43
N GLU A 163 17.05 -8.09 9.08
CA GLU A 163 18.17 -8.90 9.61
C GLU A 163 18.01 -9.37 11.06
N ASP A 164 16.93 -8.94 11.73
CA ASP A 164 16.56 -9.31 13.11
C ASP A 164 16.42 -10.80 13.41
#